data_AF-A0A4Q9FGB5-F1
#
_entry.id   AF-A0A4Q9FGB5-F1
#
_cell.length_a   1.000
_cell.length_b   1.000
_cell.length_c   1.000
_cell.angle_alpha   90.00
_cell.angle_beta   90.00
_cell.angle_gamma   90.00
#
_symmetry.space_group_name_H-M   'P 1'
#
loop_
_entity.id
_entity.type
_entity.pdbx_description
1 polymer ?
#
loop_
_entity_poly.entity_id
_entity_poly.type
_entity_poly.pdbx_seq_one_letter_code
_entity_poly.pdbx_strand_id
1 'polypeptide(L)'
;MNIIQPSESTIVFWMDIKDVPKLEYALKHGNYNTRKLAAEALAHAGQCSSVPVLLKAMNDKVQNVSIAALNTLEALGCNDDLVVTITRKRFNWVKEVRDRAAKQEANKDKKHNIYRWERASKKSFEIVKERLKRPIR
;
A
#
# COMPACT_ATOMS: atom_id res chain seq x y z
N MET A 1 -21.56 -9.72 -24.66
CA MET A 1 -20.32 -9.21 -24.05
C MET A 1 -19.78 -10.27 -23.08
N ASN A 2 -19.15 -11.35 -23.58
CA ASN A 2 -18.85 -12.54 -22.77
C ASN A 2 -17.36 -12.94 -22.77
N ILE A 3 -16.45 -12.02 -23.12
CA ILE A 3 -15.02 -12.31 -23.07
C ILE A 3 -14.52 -11.93 -21.69
N ILE A 4 -14.58 -12.89 -20.77
CA ILE A 4 -14.12 -12.70 -19.38
C ILE A 4 -12.58 -12.68 -19.33
N GLN A 5 -11.91 -13.41 -20.23
CA GLN A 5 -10.45 -13.54 -20.27
C GLN A 5 -9.93 -13.32 -21.71
N PRO A 6 -9.92 -12.06 -22.20
CA PRO A 6 -9.29 -11.74 -23.48
C PRO A 6 -7.79 -12.03 -23.44
N SER A 7 -7.21 -12.39 -24.58
CA SER A 7 -5.76 -12.45 -24.72
C SER A 7 -5.15 -11.06 -24.53
N GLU A 8 -3.87 -11.01 -24.17
CA GLU A 8 -3.13 -9.75 -24.07
C GLU A 8 -3.20 -8.95 -25.39
N SER A 9 -3.03 -9.61 -26.53
CA SER A 9 -3.19 -8.99 -27.86
C SER A 9 -4.58 -8.37 -28.08
N THR A 10 -5.62 -8.99 -27.51
CA THR A 10 -6.99 -8.45 -27.60
C THR A 10 -7.16 -7.19 -26.76
N ILE A 11 -6.54 -7.15 -25.56
CA ILE A 11 -6.55 -5.95 -24.70
C ILE A 11 -5.78 -4.81 -25.36
N VAL A 12 -4.62 -5.09 -25.95
CA VAL A 12 -3.84 -4.11 -26.73
C VAL A 12 -4.66 -3.60 -27.90
N PHE A 13 -5.33 -4.47 -28.64
CA PHE A 13 -6.23 -4.05 -29.71
C PHE A 13 -7.33 -3.11 -29.19
N TRP A 14 -7.97 -3.42 -28.06
CA TRP A 14 -8.98 -2.54 -27.44
C TRP A 14 -8.40 -1.20 -26.97
N MET A 15 -7.16 -1.18 -26.49
CA MET A 15 -6.44 0.04 -26.15
C MET A 15 -6.24 0.93 -27.37
N ASP A 16 -5.77 0.36 -28.49
CA ASP A 16 -5.48 1.08 -29.73
C ASP A 16 -6.75 1.71 -30.33
N ILE A 17 -7.86 0.98 -30.31
CA ILE A 17 -9.17 1.50 -30.76
C ILE A 17 -9.89 2.32 -29.69
N LYS A 18 -9.30 2.50 -28.51
CA LYS A 18 -9.87 3.22 -27.34
C LYS A 18 -11.26 2.72 -26.92
N ASP A 19 -11.46 1.40 -26.92
CA ASP A 19 -12.72 0.76 -26.50
C ASP A 19 -12.83 0.67 -24.97
N VAL A 20 -13.10 1.83 -24.36
CA VAL A 20 -13.22 1.99 -22.91
C VAL A 20 -14.27 1.05 -22.28
N PRO A 21 -15.48 0.87 -22.84
CA PRO A 21 -16.46 -0.06 -22.27
C PRO A 21 -15.94 -1.50 -22.12
N LYS A 22 -15.21 -2.01 -23.12
CA LYS A 22 -14.62 -3.36 -23.03
C LYS A 22 -13.50 -3.44 -22.01
N LEU A 23 -12.65 -2.41 -21.95
CA LEU A 23 -11.57 -2.32 -20.96
C LEU A 23 -12.13 -2.24 -19.52
N GLU A 24 -13.16 -1.43 -19.28
CA GLU A 24 -13.83 -1.38 -17.98
C GLU A 24 -14.48 -2.71 -17.59
N TYR A 25 -15.08 -3.42 -18.56
CA TYR A 25 -15.66 -4.73 -18.32
C TYR A 25 -14.58 -5.75 -17.93
N ALA A 26 -13.46 -5.78 -18.66
CA ALA A 26 -12.32 -6.64 -18.36
C ALA A 26 -11.69 -6.32 -17.00
N LEU A 27 -11.62 -5.04 -16.63
CA LEU A 27 -11.14 -4.59 -15.33
C LEU A 27 -12.04 -5.07 -14.17
N LYS A 28 -13.36 -5.20 -14.38
CA LYS A 28 -14.30 -5.67 -13.34
C LYS A 28 -14.36 -7.19 -13.23
N HIS A 29 -14.32 -7.89 -14.35
CA HIS A 29 -14.68 -9.32 -14.42
C HIS A 29 -13.51 -10.25 -14.78
N GLY A 30 -12.39 -9.71 -15.24
CA GLY A 30 -11.21 -10.49 -15.62
C GLY A 30 -10.51 -11.18 -14.46
N ASN A 31 -9.57 -12.07 -14.78
CA ASN A 31 -8.64 -12.61 -13.79
C ASN A 31 -7.62 -11.53 -13.38
N TYR A 32 -6.74 -11.83 -12.44
CA TYR A 32 -5.79 -10.83 -11.95
C TYR A 32 -4.92 -10.24 -13.06
N ASN A 33 -4.55 -11.02 -14.09
CA ASN A 33 -3.71 -10.56 -15.18
C ASN A 33 -4.50 -9.66 -16.13
N THR A 34 -5.69 -10.11 -16.54
CA THR A 34 -6.61 -9.33 -17.38
C THR A 34 -7.00 -8.01 -16.71
N ARG A 35 -7.30 -8.02 -15.40
CA ARG A 35 -7.64 -6.78 -14.67
C ARG A 35 -6.47 -5.80 -14.64
N LYS A 36 -5.24 -6.31 -14.40
CA LYS A 36 -4.02 -5.49 -14.44
C LYS A 36 -3.84 -4.86 -15.84
N LEU A 37 -3.86 -5.67 -16.90
CA LEU A 37 -3.68 -5.19 -18.27
C LEU A 37 -4.78 -4.21 -18.70
N ALA A 38 -6.03 -4.47 -18.29
CA ALA A 38 -7.15 -3.58 -18.56
C ALA A 38 -6.99 -2.23 -17.86
N ALA A 39 -6.53 -2.21 -16.60
CA ALA A 39 -6.19 -0.95 -15.92
C ALA A 39 -5.10 -0.19 -16.69
N GLU A 40 -3.98 -0.84 -17.02
CA GLU A 40 -2.86 -0.22 -17.75
C GLU A 40 -3.28 0.34 -19.12
N ALA A 41 -4.13 -0.38 -19.86
CA ALA A 41 -4.69 0.07 -21.11
C ALA A 41 -5.61 1.29 -20.96
N LEU A 42 -6.36 1.40 -19.86
CA LEU A 42 -7.22 2.57 -19.60
C LEU A 42 -6.41 3.87 -19.41
N ALA A 43 -5.17 3.81 -18.92
CA ALA A 43 -4.30 4.99 -18.88
C ALA A 43 -4.00 5.54 -20.28
N HIS A 44 -3.87 4.66 -21.27
CA HIS A 44 -3.55 5.04 -22.66
C HIS A 44 -4.81 5.47 -23.42
N ALA A 45 -5.95 4.83 -23.14
CA ALA A 45 -7.23 5.23 -23.72
C ALA A 45 -7.67 6.64 -23.29
N GLY A 46 -7.25 7.08 -22.09
CA GLY A 46 -7.25 8.50 -21.70
C GLY A 46 -8.61 9.10 -21.36
N GLN A 47 -9.56 8.30 -20.85
CA GLN A 47 -10.93 8.77 -20.62
C GLN A 47 -11.29 8.87 -19.13
N CYS A 48 -11.56 10.10 -18.66
CA CYS A 48 -11.97 10.40 -17.28
C CYS A 48 -13.26 9.69 -16.83
N SER A 49 -14.08 9.21 -17.77
CA SER A 49 -15.25 8.37 -17.49
C SER A 49 -14.90 7.10 -16.71
N SER A 50 -13.64 6.63 -16.82
CA SER A 50 -13.16 5.40 -16.18
C SER A 50 -12.82 5.57 -14.71
N VAL A 51 -12.74 6.80 -14.20
CA VAL A 51 -12.33 7.12 -12.81
C VAL A 51 -13.12 6.32 -11.76
N PRO A 52 -14.46 6.20 -11.82
CA PRO A 52 -15.21 5.43 -10.83
C PRO A 52 -14.83 3.94 -10.80
N VAL A 53 -14.54 3.35 -11.97
CA VAL A 53 -14.14 1.94 -12.07
C VAL A 53 -12.73 1.74 -11.52
N LEU A 54 -11.82 2.67 -11.83
CA LEU A 54 -10.44 2.65 -11.34
C LEU A 54 -10.36 2.86 -9.82
N LEU A 55 -11.19 3.76 -9.26
CA LEU A 55 -11.30 3.93 -7.80
C LEU A 55 -11.75 2.64 -7.10
N LYS A 56 -12.62 1.85 -7.73
CA LYS A 56 -12.99 0.54 -7.21
C LYS A 56 -11.83 -0.45 -7.32
N ALA A 57 -11.11 -0.46 -8.45
CA ALA A 57 -9.97 -1.34 -8.69
C ALA A 57 -8.74 -1.02 -7.80
N MET A 58 -8.62 0.20 -7.30
CA MET A 58 -7.61 0.57 -6.29
C MET A 58 -7.71 -0.27 -5.00
N ASN A 59 -8.89 -0.84 -4.71
CA ASN A 59 -9.13 -1.75 -3.58
C ASN A 59 -9.10 -3.23 -3.98
N ASP A 60 -8.56 -3.57 -5.16
CA ASP A 60 -8.41 -4.97 -5.57
C ASP A 60 -7.52 -5.73 -4.56
N LYS A 61 -7.85 -7.00 -4.33
CA LYS A 61 -7.12 -7.90 -3.43
C LYS A 61 -5.70 -8.16 -3.94
N VAL A 62 -5.49 -8.10 -5.25
CA VAL A 62 -4.20 -8.31 -5.90
C VAL A 62 -3.48 -6.97 -5.98
N GLN A 63 -2.35 -6.88 -5.28
CA GLN A 63 -1.55 -5.66 -5.18
C GLN A 63 -1.16 -5.09 -6.55
N ASN A 64 -0.82 -5.93 -7.53
CA ASN A 64 -0.44 -5.49 -8.87
C ASN A 64 -1.59 -4.79 -9.60
N VAL A 65 -2.83 -5.28 -9.44
CA VAL A 65 -4.03 -4.65 -10.02
C VAL A 65 -4.31 -3.32 -9.34
N SER A 66 -4.24 -3.29 -8.00
CA SER A 66 -4.42 -2.07 -7.20
C SER A 66 -3.42 -0.98 -7.58
N ILE A 67 -2.14 -1.34 -7.77
CA ILE A 67 -1.09 -0.40 -8.20
C ILE A 67 -1.32 0.08 -9.63
N ALA A 68 -1.69 -0.83 -10.55
CA ALA A 68 -2.01 -0.44 -11.92
C ALA A 68 -3.15 0.60 -11.94
N ALA A 69 -4.24 0.35 -11.22
CA ALA A 69 -5.35 1.29 -11.11
C ALA A 69 -4.92 2.65 -10.53
N LEU A 70 -4.10 2.67 -9.49
CA LEU A 70 -3.55 3.90 -8.91
C LEU A 70 -2.70 4.70 -9.90
N ASN A 71 -1.77 4.03 -10.58
CA ASN A 71 -0.93 4.66 -11.60
C ASN A 71 -1.80 5.28 -12.72
N THR A 72 -2.88 4.59 -13.10
CA THR A 72 -3.78 5.07 -14.15
C THR A 72 -4.60 6.28 -13.70
N LEU A 73 -5.04 6.32 -12.44
CA LEU A 73 -5.72 7.49 -11.87
C LEU A 73 -4.80 8.71 -11.83
N GLU A 74 -3.52 8.52 -11.49
CA GLU A 74 -2.51 9.58 -11.51
C GLU A 74 -2.24 10.06 -12.94
N ALA A 75 -2.07 9.13 -13.88
CA ALA A 75 -1.79 9.45 -15.29
C ALA A 75 -2.96 10.15 -16.00
N LEU A 76 -4.20 9.80 -15.68
CA LEU A 76 -5.38 10.44 -16.27
C LEU A 76 -5.47 11.93 -15.91
N GLY A 77 -4.90 12.35 -14.78
CA GLY A 77 -4.82 13.78 -14.42
C GLY A 77 -6.16 14.51 -14.42
N CYS A 78 -7.29 13.79 -14.33
CA CYS A 78 -8.62 14.37 -14.27
C CYS A 78 -8.65 15.26 -13.03
N ASN A 79 -8.82 16.57 -13.22
CA ASN A 79 -8.55 17.68 -12.27
C ASN A 79 -9.36 17.69 -10.95
N ASP A 80 -9.86 16.55 -10.50
CA ASP A 80 -10.52 16.42 -9.21
C ASP A 80 -9.48 16.25 -8.09
N ASP A 81 -9.31 17.31 -7.29
CA ASP A 81 -8.43 17.32 -6.13
C ASP A 81 -8.74 16.19 -5.14
N LEU A 82 -10.00 15.75 -5.05
CA LEU A 82 -10.39 14.61 -4.21
C LEU A 82 -9.77 13.31 -4.73
N VAL A 83 -9.79 13.07 -6.03
CA VAL A 83 -9.21 11.87 -6.64
C VAL A 83 -7.69 11.88 -6.45
N VAL A 84 -7.06 13.05 -6.62
CA VAL A 84 -5.61 13.22 -6.43
C VAL A 84 -5.21 12.96 -4.97
N THR A 85 -5.94 13.51 -4.01
CA THR A 85 -5.66 13.32 -2.57
C THR A 85 -5.86 11.88 -2.13
N ILE A 86 -6.93 11.20 -2.60
CA ILE A 86 -7.19 9.78 -2.33
C ILE A 86 -6.05 8.91 -2.89
N THR A 87 -5.66 9.14 -4.14
CA THR A 87 -4.59 8.40 -4.83
C THR A 87 -3.28 8.53 -4.05
N ARG A 88 -2.89 9.75 -3.68
CA ARG A 88 -1.66 10.02 -2.90
C ARG A 88 -1.67 9.36 -1.53
N LYS A 89 -2.78 9.47 -0.78
CA LYS A 89 -2.92 8.84 0.54
C LYS A 89 -2.77 7.31 0.44
N ARG A 90 -3.37 6.69 -0.58
CA ARG A 90 -3.27 5.25 -0.81
C ARG A 90 -1.84 4.82 -1.14
N PHE A 91 -1.13 5.54 -2.00
CA PHE A 91 0.28 5.27 -2.31
C PHE A 91 1.17 5.32 -1.07
N ASN A 92 1.00 6.36 -0.24
CA ASN A 92 1.75 6.51 1.00
C ASN A 92 1.50 5.33 1.95
N TRP A 93 0.24 4.93 2.12
CA TRP A 93 -0.10 3.76 2.94
C TRP A 93 0.58 2.48 2.44
N VAL A 94 0.59 2.24 1.11
CA VAL A 94 1.24 1.04 0.54
C VAL A 94 2.75 1.06 0.81
N LYS A 95 3.39 2.23 0.67
CA LYS A 95 4.81 2.42 0.99
C LYS A 95 5.09 2.13 2.47
N GLU A 96 4.29 2.70 3.37
CA GLU A 96 4.45 2.49 4.82
C GLU A 96 4.32 1.04 5.23
N VAL A 97 3.39 0.29 4.63
CA VAL A 97 3.22 -1.14 4.90
C VAL A 97 4.46 -1.93 4.47
N ARG A 98 5.03 -1.63 3.30
CA ARG A 98 6.27 -2.25 2.81
C ARG A 98 7.45 -1.92 3.71
N ASP A 99 7.61 -0.66 4.09
CA ASP A 99 8.69 -0.20 4.96
C ASP A 99 8.59 -0.84 6.35
N ARG A 100 7.37 -1.01 6.89
CA ARG A 100 7.14 -1.73 8.16
C ARG A 100 7.55 -3.19 8.05
N ALA A 101 7.16 -3.88 6.99
CA ALA A 101 7.53 -5.27 6.76
C ALA A 101 9.06 -5.43 6.64
N ALA A 102 9.72 -4.54 5.89
CA ALA A 102 11.17 -4.53 5.75
C ALA A 102 11.87 -4.29 7.10
N LYS A 103 11.36 -3.36 7.92
CA LYS A 103 11.89 -3.10 9.27
C LYS A 103 11.70 -4.30 10.20
N GLN A 104 10.56 -4.99 10.12
CA GLN A 104 10.32 -6.19 10.91
C GLN A 104 11.31 -7.30 10.54
N GLU A 105 11.51 -7.55 9.23
CA GLU A 105 12.45 -8.57 8.78
C GLU A 105 13.90 -8.21 9.20
N ALA A 106 14.32 -6.96 9.02
CA ALA A 106 15.64 -6.49 9.45
C ALA A 106 15.86 -6.54 10.98
N ASN A 107 14.79 -6.56 11.77
CA ASN A 107 14.84 -6.62 13.23
C ASN A 107 14.55 -8.01 13.80
N LYS A 108 14.17 -8.98 12.97
CA LYS A 108 13.75 -10.33 13.40
C LYS A 108 14.80 -11.05 14.23
N ASP A 109 16.06 -10.88 13.86
CA ASP A 109 17.21 -11.49 14.56
C ASP A 109 17.87 -10.57 15.58
N LYS A 110 17.35 -9.34 15.78
CA LYS A 110 17.90 -8.40 16.76
C LYS A 110 17.44 -8.76 18.17
N LYS A 111 18.37 -9.31 18.95
CA LYS A 111 18.18 -9.54 20.39
C LYS A 111 18.35 -8.21 21.14
N HIS A 112 17.31 -7.80 21.83
CA HIS A 112 17.35 -6.65 22.73
C HIS A 112 17.64 -7.17 24.15
N ASN A 113 18.71 -6.67 24.77
CA ASN A 113 19.03 -7.05 26.14
C ASN A 113 18.08 -6.31 27.08
N ILE A 114 17.07 -7.01 27.60
CA ILE A 114 16.12 -6.43 28.55
C ILE A 114 16.76 -6.47 29.93
N TYR A 115 17.35 -5.34 30.34
CA TYR A 115 17.90 -5.21 31.67
C TYR A 115 16.77 -5.25 32.70
N ARG A 116 16.74 -6.32 33.48
CA ARG A 116 15.85 -6.48 34.61
C ARG A 116 16.44 -5.72 35.79
N TRP A 117 15.96 -4.51 36.03
CA TRP A 117 16.27 -3.77 37.25
C TRP A 117 15.60 -4.47 38.43
N GLU A 118 16.38 -5.20 39.21
CA GLU A 118 15.92 -5.66 40.52
C GLU A 118 15.68 -4.43 41.40
N ARG A 119 14.49 -4.33 41.99
CA ARG A 119 14.25 -3.35 43.05
C ARG A 119 15.31 -3.59 44.12
N ALA A 120 16.09 -2.56 44.43
CA ALA A 120 17.09 -2.60 45.48
C ALA A 120 16.49 -3.29 46.71
N SER A 121 17.12 -4.39 47.17
CA SER A 121 16.61 -5.11 48.32
C SER A 121 16.44 -4.13 49.49
N LYS A 122 15.48 -4.39 50.39
CA LYS A 122 15.28 -3.52 51.57
C LYS A 122 16.59 -3.28 52.31
N LYS A 123 17.45 -4.30 52.39
CA LYS A 123 18.81 -4.22 52.95
C LYS A 123 19.71 -3.22 52.22
N SER A 124 19.69 -3.23 50.88
CA SER A 124 20.45 -2.29 50.04
C SER A 124 19.97 -0.84 50.23
N PHE A 125 18.64 -0.65 50.28
CA PHE A 125 18.04 0.66 50.52
C PHE A 125 18.38 1.21 51.90
N GLU A 126 18.28 0.38 52.95
CA GLU A 126 18.64 0.78 54.32
C GLU A 126 20.14 1.09 54.44
N ILE A 127 21.03 0.35 53.78
CA ILE A 127 22.48 0.66 53.78
C ILE A 127 22.75 2.01 53.12
N VAL A 128 22.07 2.33 52.02
CA VAL A 128 22.22 3.63 51.34
C VAL A 128 21.69 4.76 52.23
N LYS A 129 20.53 4.55 52.87
CA LYS A 129 19.94 5.50 53.82
C LYS A 129 20.87 5.79 55.00
N GLU A 130 21.52 4.76 55.53
CA GLU A 130 22.46 4.89 56.66
C GLU A 130 23.77 5.58 56.27
N ARG A 131 24.21 5.44 55.02
CA ARG A 131 25.37 6.17 54.49
C ARG A 131 25.07 7.65 54.28
N LEU A 132 23.86 7.99 53.84
CA LEU A 132 23.43 9.38 53.62
C LEU A 132 23.25 10.17 54.92
N LYS A 133 23.09 9.49 56.07
CA LYS A 133 23.08 10.12 57.40
C LYS A 133 24.48 10.54 57.88
N ARG A 134 25.55 10.07 57.23
CA ARG A 134 26.91 10.43 57.61
C ARG A 134 27.25 11.79 56.99
N PRO A 135 27.85 12.72 57.73
CA PRO A 135 28.26 13.99 57.16
C PRO A 135 29.27 13.74 56.04
N ILE A 136 29.06 14.40 54.90
CA ILE A 136 30.00 14.35 53.79
C ILE A 136 31.28 15.03 54.29
N ARG A 137 32.38 14.28 54.25
CA ARG A 137 33.69 14.72 54.72
C ARG A 137 34.32 15.69 53.73
#